data_AF-A0A7S2RY74-F1
#
_entry.id   AF-A0A7S2RY74-F1
#
_cell.length_a   1.000
_cell.length_b   1.000
_cell.length_c   1.000
_cell.angle_alpha   90.00
_cell.angle_beta   90.00
_cell.angle_gamma   90.00
#
_symmetry.space_group_name_H-M   'P 1'
#
loop_
_entity.id
_entity.type
_entity.pdbx_description
1 polymer ?
#
loop_
_entity_poly.entity_id
_entity_poly.type
_entity_poly.pdbx_seq_one_letter_code
_entity_poly.pdbx_strand_id
1 'polypeptide(L)'
;RRQNNVNSNKSKFGKKKKAWMVGDSLLVVGNKRLNDNQEENDNEKYIWEYTPKAVRLVNAYRQKFPQLFSAISKNPNNAFYDARILGQDGVQMLSKVRDWLNNVETAKLPRMPGTTEAMPISAVSAVQRAADVRVAAQQKSKLEEINLKVPPSALYRDGSTAATDVLQASDLNENPTPELGDRIANLCANGIPFGARGTVVSLHDPKTGCVEVVMDEEFIGGSSLQGSCGNFRGKLCVWNHLMKITAKESK
;
A
#
# COMPACT_ATOMS: atom_id res chain seq x y z
N ARG A 1 -34.45 16.58 44.86
CA ARG A 1 -34.02 16.65 43.45
C ARG A 1 -32.51 16.44 43.39
N ARG A 2 -32.08 15.25 42.97
CA ARG A 2 -30.68 14.88 42.74
C ARG A 2 -30.19 15.61 41.49
N GLN A 3 -29.06 16.30 41.54
CA GLN A 3 -28.27 16.64 40.36
C GLN A 3 -26.93 15.92 40.47
N ASN A 4 -26.72 15.01 39.52
CA ASN A 4 -25.51 14.23 39.33
C ASN A 4 -24.41 15.17 38.83
N ASN A 5 -23.31 15.28 39.57
CA ASN A 5 -22.08 15.87 39.07
C ASN A 5 -21.25 14.75 38.44
N VAL A 6 -21.43 14.56 37.13
CA VAL A 6 -20.66 13.58 36.34
C VAL A 6 -19.30 14.21 36.03
N ASN A 7 -18.28 13.78 36.77
CA ASN A 7 -16.88 13.96 36.41
C ASN A 7 -16.61 13.25 35.08
N SER A 8 -16.51 14.02 33.99
CA SER A 8 -16.07 13.52 32.69
C SER A 8 -14.54 13.38 32.69
N ASN A 9 -14.07 12.22 33.14
CA ASN A 9 -12.71 11.76 32.86
C ASN A 9 -12.53 11.53 31.36
N LYS A 10 -12.15 12.59 30.62
CA LYS A 10 -11.66 12.47 29.25
C LYS A 10 -10.33 11.71 29.27
N SER A 11 -10.41 10.42 28.97
CA SER A 11 -9.25 9.55 28.78
C SER A 11 -8.33 10.11 27.68
N LYS A 12 -7.08 10.42 28.07
CA LYS A 12 -5.98 10.73 27.16
C LYS A 12 -5.49 9.42 26.52
N PHE A 13 -6.23 8.86 25.56
CA PHE A 13 -5.66 7.90 24.63
C PHE A 13 -5.12 8.65 23.42
N GLY A 14 -3.86 9.07 23.49
CA GLY A 14 -3.13 9.50 22.30
C GLY A 14 -3.15 8.36 21.28
N LYS A 15 -3.70 8.60 20.08
CA LYS A 15 -3.63 7.65 18.96
C LYS A 15 -2.15 7.28 18.77
N LYS A 16 -1.77 6.04 19.11
CA LYS A 16 -0.43 5.53 18.82
C LYS A 16 -0.21 5.68 17.32
N LYS A 17 0.78 6.50 16.92
CA LYS A 17 1.12 6.67 15.50
C LYS A 17 1.47 5.30 14.93
N LYS A 18 0.84 4.92 13.80
CA LYS A 18 1.07 3.63 13.14
C LYS A 18 2.56 3.51 12.77
N ALA A 19 3.17 2.34 12.95
CA ALA A 19 4.62 2.16 12.83
C ALA A 19 5.18 2.52 11.44
N TRP A 20 4.37 2.36 10.40
CA TRP A 20 4.72 2.71 9.02
C TRP A 20 4.60 4.20 8.68
N MET A 21 4.05 5.03 9.57
CA MET A 21 3.93 6.49 9.37
C MET A 21 5.18 7.27 9.78
N VAL A 22 6.21 6.61 10.34
CA VAL A 22 7.37 7.27 10.95
C VAL A 22 8.44 7.69 9.91
N GLY A 23 8.34 7.21 8.66
CA GLY A 23 9.45 7.29 7.69
C GLY A 23 9.44 8.49 6.75
N ASP A 24 8.31 8.79 6.11
CA ASP A 24 8.24 9.82 5.07
C ASP A 24 7.20 10.86 5.47
N SER A 25 7.65 11.94 6.11
CA SER A 25 6.83 13.14 6.28
C SER A 25 6.52 13.72 4.89
N LEU A 26 5.25 13.67 4.47
CA LEU A 26 4.77 14.40 3.29
C LEU A 26 4.93 15.89 3.59
N LEU A 27 5.87 16.54 2.90
CA LEU A 27 6.19 17.94 3.09
C LEU A 27 6.63 18.50 1.76
N VAL A 28 5.64 19.04 1.05
CA VAL A 28 5.66 20.19 0.12
C VAL A 28 4.41 20.06 -0.74
N VAL A 29 3.55 21.08 -0.67
CA VAL A 29 2.28 21.13 -1.39
C VAL A 29 2.44 22.01 -2.64
N GLY A 30 2.28 21.42 -3.81
CA GLY A 30 2.07 22.11 -5.08
C GLY A 30 0.57 22.19 -5.40
N ASN A 31 0.09 23.36 -5.82
CA ASN A 31 -1.29 23.55 -6.23
C ASN A 31 -1.31 23.97 -7.71
N LYS A 32 -2.08 23.29 -8.56
CA LYS A 32 -2.37 23.76 -9.92
C LYS A 32 -3.88 23.86 -10.07
N ARG A 33 -4.40 25.10 -10.20
CA ARG A 33 -5.77 25.32 -10.65
C ARG A 33 -5.84 24.96 -12.13
N LEU A 34 -6.71 24.03 -12.50
CA LEU A 34 -7.04 23.77 -13.90
C LEU A 34 -8.13 24.77 -14.28
N ASN A 35 -7.76 25.78 -15.07
CA ASN A 35 -8.62 26.72 -15.81
C ASN A 35 -9.45 27.73 -14.99
N ASP A 36 -9.21 29.03 -15.25
CA ASP A 36 -10.10 30.16 -14.88
C ASP A 36 -11.31 30.30 -15.85
N ASN A 37 -11.46 29.42 -16.85
CA ASN A 37 -12.40 29.61 -17.97
C ASN A 37 -13.29 28.40 -18.31
N GLN A 38 -13.78 27.63 -17.34
CA GLN A 38 -14.90 26.72 -17.59
C GLN A 38 -15.89 26.75 -16.42
N GLU A 39 -17.16 26.96 -16.80
CA GLU A 39 -18.32 27.12 -15.94
C GLU A 39 -18.49 25.95 -14.96
N GLU A 40 -18.83 26.34 -13.72
CA GLU A 40 -19.47 25.59 -12.63
C GLU A 40 -19.81 24.11 -12.92
N ASN A 41 -18.98 23.19 -12.38
CA ASN A 41 -19.44 22.03 -11.59
C ASN A 41 -18.34 21.03 -11.15
N ASP A 42 -17.05 21.36 -11.25
CA ASP A 42 -16.02 20.48 -10.66
C ASP A 42 -14.88 21.28 -10.00
N ASN A 43 -15.11 21.69 -8.75
CA ASN A 43 -14.08 22.29 -7.88
C ASN A 43 -13.07 21.23 -7.38
N GLU A 44 -12.67 20.28 -8.22
CA GLU A 44 -11.62 19.31 -7.89
C GLU A 44 -10.27 20.01 -7.92
N LYS A 45 -9.85 20.48 -6.75
CA LYS A 45 -8.52 21.02 -6.53
C LYS A 45 -7.52 19.86 -6.48
N TYR A 46 -6.80 19.63 -7.58
CA TYR A 46 -5.69 18.70 -7.59
C TYR A 46 -4.50 19.28 -6.80
N ILE A 47 -4.24 18.68 -5.65
CA ILE A 47 -3.11 18.99 -4.78
C ILE A 47 -2.03 17.94 -5.01
N TRP A 48 -0.82 18.39 -5.36
CA TRP A 48 0.34 17.53 -5.47
C TRP A 48 1.18 17.64 -4.21
N GLU A 49 1.51 16.50 -3.62
CA GLU A 49 2.37 16.43 -2.44
C GLU A 49 3.69 15.75 -2.80
N TYR A 50 4.78 16.29 -2.27
CA TYR A 50 6.11 15.75 -2.50
C TYR A 50 6.77 15.40 -1.18
N THR A 51 7.54 14.31 -1.17
CA THR A 51 8.41 13.98 -0.03
C THR A 51 9.68 14.84 -0.07
N PRO A 52 10.35 15.05 1.07
CA PRO A 52 11.66 15.70 1.10
C PRO A 52 12.71 15.03 0.18
N LYS A 53 12.62 13.71 0.02
CA LYS A 53 13.49 12.95 -0.91
C LYS A 53 13.22 13.34 -2.36
N ALA A 54 11.95 13.45 -2.77
CA ALA A 54 11.58 13.90 -4.10
C ALA A 54 12.09 15.32 -4.39
N VAL A 55 11.96 16.25 -3.43
CA VAL A 55 12.46 17.63 -3.58
C VAL A 55 13.99 17.66 -3.72
N ARG A 56 14.71 16.89 -2.91
CA ARG A 56 16.18 16.76 -3.02
C ARG A 56 16.59 16.21 -4.37
N LEU A 57 15.88 15.20 -4.88
CA LEU A 57 16.13 14.61 -6.20
C LEU A 57 15.91 15.63 -7.32
N VAL A 58 14.81 16.39 -7.28
CA VAL A 58 14.54 17.45 -8.28
C VAL A 58 15.62 18.53 -8.22
N ASN A 59 16.08 18.92 -7.02
CA ASN A 59 17.18 19.88 -6.89
C ASN A 59 18.48 19.34 -7.49
N ALA A 60 18.85 18.08 -7.21
CA ALA A 60 20.00 17.43 -7.82
C ALA A 60 19.88 17.36 -9.35
N TYR A 61 18.67 17.09 -9.86
CA TYR A 61 18.40 17.07 -11.30
C TYR A 61 18.64 18.44 -11.94
N ARG A 62 18.13 19.51 -11.30
CA ARG A 62 18.34 20.90 -11.73
C ARG A 62 19.80 21.33 -11.72
N GLN A 63 20.54 20.95 -10.68
CA GLN A 63 21.97 21.28 -10.56
C GLN A 63 22.82 20.54 -11.59
N LYS A 64 22.48 19.29 -11.90
CA LYS A 64 23.24 18.48 -12.86
C LYS A 64 23.03 18.88 -14.31
N PHE A 65 21.82 19.33 -14.66
CA PHE A 65 21.48 19.71 -16.03
C PHE A 65 20.82 21.10 -16.10
N PRO A 66 21.52 22.18 -15.70
CA PRO A 66 20.93 23.51 -15.61
C PRO A 66 20.46 24.06 -16.97
N GLN A 67 21.16 23.72 -18.06
CA GLN A 67 20.79 24.11 -19.41
C GLN A 67 19.42 23.55 -19.83
N LEU A 68 19.09 22.32 -19.42
CA LEU A 68 17.80 21.70 -19.70
C LEU A 68 16.66 22.49 -19.06
N PHE A 69 16.80 22.82 -17.78
CA PHE A 69 15.79 23.58 -17.07
C PHE A 69 15.67 25.02 -17.58
N SER A 70 16.80 25.66 -17.93
CA SER A 70 16.76 26.98 -18.58
C SER A 70 15.99 26.95 -19.91
N ALA A 71 16.18 25.91 -20.72
CA ALA A 71 15.49 25.78 -22.00
C ALA A 71 13.98 25.51 -21.83
N ILE A 72 13.60 24.62 -20.92
CA ILE A 72 12.19 24.30 -20.63
C ILE A 72 11.48 25.53 -20.03
N SER A 73 12.14 26.29 -19.14
CA SER A 73 11.56 27.48 -18.52
C SER A 73 11.22 28.60 -19.51
N LYS A 74 11.75 28.59 -20.74
CA LYS A 74 11.37 29.55 -21.77
C LYS A 74 9.95 29.33 -22.30
N ASN A 75 9.47 28.08 -22.29
CA ASN A 75 8.16 27.70 -22.83
C ASN A 75 7.42 26.75 -21.87
N PRO A 76 7.09 27.18 -20.63
CA PRO A 76 6.67 26.29 -19.55
C PRO A 76 5.36 25.53 -19.80
N ASN A 77 4.49 26.03 -20.67
CA ASN A 77 3.19 25.45 -20.97
C ASN A 77 3.21 24.49 -22.17
N ASN A 78 4.37 24.21 -22.75
CA ASN A 78 4.45 23.30 -23.88
C ASN A 78 4.33 21.84 -23.43
N ALA A 79 3.50 21.06 -24.12
CA ALA A 79 3.31 19.64 -23.87
C ALA A 79 4.50 18.80 -24.38
N PHE A 80 5.16 19.26 -25.44
CA PHE A 80 6.27 18.54 -26.09
C PHE A 80 7.45 19.47 -26.32
N TYR A 81 8.66 18.97 -26.02
CA TYR A 81 9.91 19.69 -26.21
C TYR A 81 10.80 18.93 -27.18
N ASP A 82 11.35 19.63 -28.16
CA ASP A 82 12.30 19.09 -29.12
C ASP A 82 13.74 19.29 -28.62
N ALA A 83 14.65 18.36 -28.90
CA ALA A 83 16.06 18.46 -28.54
C ALA A 83 16.73 19.76 -29.01
N ARG A 84 16.22 20.37 -30.09
CA ARG A 84 16.68 21.67 -30.62
C ARG A 84 16.68 22.80 -29.58
N ILE A 85 15.82 22.76 -28.56
CA ILE A 85 15.80 23.80 -27.51
C ILE A 85 17.08 23.83 -26.67
N LEU A 86 17.85 22.74 -26.70
CA LEU A 86 19.10 22.57 -25.95
C LEU A 86 20.34 22.95 -26.77
N GLY A 87 20.17 23.42 -28.02
CA GLY A 87 21.26 23.76 -28.93
C GLY A 87 21.70 22.58 -29.82
N GLN A 88 22.86 22.75 -30.48
CA GLN A 88 23.38 21.80 -31.49
C GLN A 88 23.65 20.39 -30.92
N ASP A 89 24.14 20.30 -29.69
CA ASP A 89 24.42 19.02 -29.01
C ASP A 89 23.22 18.48 -28.19
N GLY A 90 22.01 19.00 -28.42
CA GLY A 90 20.83 18.69 -27.62
C GLY A 90 20.51 17.20 -27.53
N VAL A 91 20.71 16.45 -28.62
CA VAL A 91 20.48 14.99 -28.66
C VAL A 91 21.45 14.25 -27.72
N GLN A 92 22.73 14.64 -27.73
CA GLN A 92 23.75 14.03 -26.88
C GLN A 92 23.51 14.37 -25.40
N MET A 93 23.07 15.60 -25.12
CA MET A 93 22.68 16.02 -23.78
C MET A 93 21.48 15.22 -23.26
N LEU A 94 20.45 15.00 -24.08
CA LEU A 94 19.30 14.18 -23.71
C LEU A 94 19.69 12.73 -23.41
N SER A 95 20.65 12.16 -24.15
CA SER A 95 21.18 10.83 -23.83
C SER A 95 21.77 10.81 -22.42
N LYS A 96 22.65 11.78 -22.09
CA LYS A 96 23.25 11.88 -20.74
C LYS A 96 22.20 12.09 -19.65
N VAL A 97 21.15 12.85 -19.92
CA VAL A 97 20.01 13.05 -19.01
C VAL A 97 19.27 11.75 -18.78
N ARG A 98 18.92 11.03 -19.85
CA ARG A 98 18.26 9.72 -19.78
C ARG A 98 19.09 8.71 -19.00
N ASP A 99 20.38 8.62 -19.29
CA ASP A 99 21.28 7.70 -18.61
C ASP A 99 21.36 8.01 -17.12
N TRP A 100 21.40 9.29 -16.74
CA TRP A 100 21.34 9.66 -15.34
C TRP A 100 20.00 9.29 -14.68
N LEU A 101 18.87 9.62 -15.32
CA LEU A 101 17.53 9.30 -14.83
C LEU A 101 17.27 7.80 -14.71
N ASN A 102 17.90 6.96 -15.54
CA ASN A 102 17.79 5.50 -15.41
C ASN A 102 18.56 4.95 -14.19
N ASN A 103 19.52 5.72 -13.68
CA ASN A 103 20.42 5.29 -12.59
C ASN A 103 20.12 5.98 -11.25
N VAL A 104 19.14 6.87 -11.16
CA VAL A 104 18.69 7.40 -9.86
C VAL A 104 17.96 6.32 -9.07
N GLU A 105 18.05 6.37 -7.74
CA GLU A 105 17.45 5.40 -6.83
C GLU A 105 15.95 5.19 -7.10
N THR A 106 15.23 6.27 -7.41
CA THR A 106 13.79 6.24 -7.64
C THR A 106 13.37 5.61 -8.97
N ALA A 107 14.30 5.37 -9.90
CA ALA A 107 13.98 4.80 -11.21
C ALA A 107 13.43 3.37 -11.11
N LYS A 108 13.81 2.64 -10.05
CA LYS A 108 13.40 1.26 -9.78
C LYS A 108 12.21 1.18 -8.82
N LEU A 109 11.67 2.31 -8.35
CA LEU A 109 10.53 2.29 -7.45
C LEU A 109 9.27 1.80 -8.19
N PRO A 110 8.46 0.94 -7.57
CA PRO A 110 7.22 0.50 -8.15
C PRO A 110 6.27 1.69 -8.31
N ARG A 111 5.56 1.71 -9.44
CA ARG A 111 4.52 2.71 -9.69
C ARG A 111 3.21 2.18 -9.15
N MET A 112 2.51 3.02 -8.38
CA MET A 112 1.21 2.68 -7.82
C MET A 112 0.16 3.69 -8.26
N PRO A 113 -1.11 3.27 -8.41
CA PRO A 113 -2.23 4.20 -8.59
C PRO A 113 -2.28 5.21 -7.45
N GLY A 114 -2.66 6.45 -7.74
CA GLY A 114 -2.76 7.52 -6.73
C GLY A 114 -3.82 7.25 -5.64
N THR A 115 -4.71 6.29 -5.87
CA THR A 115 -5.72 5.82 -4.92
C THR A 115 -5.21 4.74 -3.96
N THR A 116 -3.95 4.29 -4.12
CA THR A 116 -3.37 3.20 -3.32
C THR A 116 -2.72 3.75 -2.05
N GLU A 117 -3.12 3.21 -0.90
CA GLU A 117 -2.42 3.40 0.38
C GLU A 117 -1.47 2.22 0.59
N ALA A 118 -0.16 2.46 0.68
CA ALA A 118 0.83 1.39 0.79
C ALA A 118 1.87 1.65 1.87
N MET A 119 2.38 0.57 2.45
CA MET A 119 3.53 0.64 3.33
C MET A 119 4.83 0.98 2.56
N PRO A 120 5.76 1.74 3.15
CA PRO A 120 7.08 1.91 2.56
C PRO A 120 7.82 0.57 2.53
N ILE A 121 8.73 0.39 1.56
CA ILE A 121 9.51 -0.84 1.36
C ILE A 121 10.22 -1.31 2.65
N SER A 122 10.70 -0.37 3.47
CA SER A 122 11.32 -0.67 4.76
C SER A 122 10.34 -1.26 5.79
N ALA A 123 9.08 -0.83 5.78
CA ALA A 123 8.03 -1.40 6.62
C ALA A 123 7.58 -2.77 6.09
N VAL A 124 7.46 -2.95 4.78
CA VAL A 124 7.21 -4.28 4.16
C VAL A 124 8.31 -5.27 4.54
N SER A 125 9.57 -4.84 4.48
CA SER A 125 10.71 -5.64 4.92
C SER A 125 10.68 -5.97 6.42
N ALA A 126 10.13 -5.09 7.26
CA ALA A 126 9.93 -5.35 8.68
C ALA A 126 8.79 -6.35 8.93
N VAL A 127 7.70 -6.26 8.15
CA VAL A 127 6.58 -7.22 8.17
C VAL A 127 7.08 -8.61 7.81
N GLN A 128 7.86 -8.75 6.73
CA GLN A 128 8.42 -10.03 6.31
C GLN A 128 9.33 -10.63 7.39
N ARG A 129 10.26 -9.84 7.96
CA ARG A 129 11.11 -10.32 9.07
C ARG A 129 10.30 -10.77 10.28
N ALA A 130 9.24 -10.04 10.61
CA ALA A 130 8.34 -10.43 11.71
C ALA A 130 7.58 -11.72 11.40
N ALA A 131 7.31 -12.00 10.13
CA ALA A 131 6.74 -13.27 9.69
C ALA A 131 7.73 -14.43 9.82
N ASP A 132 8.98 -14.25 9.39
CA ASP A 132 10.03 -15.28 9.53
C ASP A 132 10.24 -15.68 11.01
N VAL A 133 10.26 -14.69 11.92
CA VAL A 133 10.35 -14.94 13.37
C VAL A 133 9.14 -15.74 13.87
N ARG A 134 7.94 -15.46 13.36
CA ARG A 134 6.72 -16.17 13.76
C ARG A 134 6.71 -17.61 13.29
N VAL A 135 7.07 -17.85 12.03
CA VAL A 135 7.16 -19.21 11.47
C VAL A 135 8.17 -20.03 12.26
N ALA A 136 9.34 -19.46 12.56
CA ALA A 136 10.37 -20.11 13.37
C ALA A 136 9.90 -20.41 14.82
N ALA A 137 9.07 -19.55 15.41
CA ALA A 137 8.48 -19.78 16.73
C ALA A 137 7.41 -20.89 16.68
N GLN A 138 6.59 -20.93 15.63
CA GLN A 138 5.53 -21.93 15.44
C GLN A 138 6.10 -23.33 15.23
N GLN A 139 7.22 -23.47 14.51
CA GLN A 139 7.91 -24.75 14.36
C GLN A 139 8.39 -25.35 15.69
N LYS A 140 8.60 -24.51 16.72
CA LYS A 140 9.02 -24.94 18.06
C LYS A 140 7.86 -25.16 19.01
N SER A 141 6.68 -24.62 18.70
CA SER A 141 5.49 -24.80 19.52
C SER A 141 4.83 -26.14 19.26
N LYS A 142 4.40 -26.82 20.32
CA LYS A 142 3.57 -28.01 20.19
C LYS A 142 2.17 -27.58 19.77
N LEU A 143 1.61 -28.22 18.75
CA LEU A 143 0.20 -28.05 18.38
C LEU A 143 -0.66 -28.56 19.54
N GLU A 144 -1.47 -27.66 20.09
CA GLU A 144 -2.50 -28.02 21.07
C GLU A 144 -3.80 -28.28 20.32
N GLU A 145 -4.25 -29.53 20.34
CA GLU A 145 -5.56 -29.90 19.80
C GLU A 145 -6.62 -29.64 20.87
N ILE A 146 -7.62 -28.84 20.51
CA ILE A 146 -8.75 -28.52 21.40
C ILE A 146 -10.01 -29.02 20.74
N ASN A 147 -10.78 -29.83 21.46
CA ASN A 147 -12.11 -30.25 21.02
C ASN A 147 -13.13 -29.17 21.40
N LEU A 148 -13.65 -28.46 20.38
CA LEU A 148 -14.65 -27.41 20.53
C LEU A 148 -15.96 -27.85 19.88
N LYS A 149 -17.08 -27.58 20.56
CA LYS A 149 -18.42 -27.67 19.95
C LYS A 149 -18.76 -26.31 19.36
N VAL A 150 -18.76 -26.23 18.02
CA VAL A 150 -19.10 -25.00 17.28
C VAL A 150 -20.33 -25.23 16.41
N PRO A 151 -21.20 -24.21 16.26
CA PRO A 151 -22.36 -24.32 15.38
C PRO A 151 -21.89 -24.41 13.91
N PRO A 152 -22.60 -25.17 13.05
CA PRO A 152 -22.24 -25.29 11.63
C PRO A 152 -22.15 -23.96 10.90
N SER A 153 -22.94 -22.95 11.30
CA SER A 153 -22.91 -21.60 10.74
C SER A 153 -21.61 -20.84 11.00
N ALA A 154 -20.79 -21.27 11.96
CA ALA A 154 -19.48 -20.69 12.24
C ALA A 154 -18.34 -21.38 11.50
N LEU A 155 -18.63 -22.42 10.70
CA LEU A 155 -17.63 -23.18 9.95
C LEU A 155 -17.59 -22.73 8.50
N TYR A 156 -16.40 -22.37 8.02
CA TYR A 156 -16.14 -22.16 6.60
C TYR A 156 -15.96 -23.52 5.90
N ARG A 157 -16.68 -23.72 4.79
CA ARG A 157 -16.55 -24.91 3.94
C ARG A 157 -15.82 -24.58 2.65
N ASP A 158 -14.62 -25.13 2.50
CA ASP A 158 -13.84 -25.04 1.27
C ASP A 158 -14.57 -25.75 0.11
N GLY A 159 -14.55 -25.15 -1.08
CA GLY A 159 -15.16 -25.72 -2.30
C GLY A 159 -16.69 -25.68 -2.40
N SER A 160 -17.39 -24.89 -1.59
CA SER A 160 -18.84 -24.69 -1.76
C SER A 160 -19.12 -23.84 -3.02
N THR A 161 -19.54 -24.48 -4.10
CA THR A 161 -19.74 -23.86 -5.43
C THR A 161 -21.21 -23.61 -5.80
N ALA A 162 -22.15 -23.87 -4.88
CA ALA A 162 -23.56 -23.53 -5.08
C ALA A 162 -23.80 -22.06 -4.70
N ALA A 163 -24.49 -21.31 -5.55
CA ALA A 163 -24.75 -19.87 -5.39
C ALA A 163 -25.48 -19.48 -4.08
N THR A 164 -26.05 -20.44 -3.35
CA THR A 164 -26.73 -20.25 -2.05
C THR A 164 -25.87 -20.60 -0.84
N ASP A 165 -24.73 -21.28 -1.04
CA ASP A 165 -23.95 -21.91 0.04
C ASP A 165 -22.52 -21.35 0.13
N VAL A 166 -22.23 -20.27 -0.60
CA VAL A 166 -20.97 -19.53 -0.48
C VAL A 166 -21.10 -18.63 0.74
N LEU A 167 -20.63 -19.10 1.89
CA LEU A 167 -20.23 -18.18 2.96
C LEU A 167 -19.12 -17.31 2.38
N GLN A 168 -19.43 -16.08 2.00
CA GLN A 168 -18.42 -15.11 1.65
C GLN A 168 -17.63 -14.77 2.92
N ALA A 169 -16.35 -14.40 2.81
CA ALA A 169 -15.61 -13.99 4.00
C ALA A 169 -16.28 -12.79 4.70
N SER A 170 -17.08 -12.01 3.96
CA SER A 170 -17.95 -10.96 4.51
C SER A 170 -18.99 -11.47 5.50
N ASP A 171 -19.50 -12.68 5.31
CA ASP A 171 -20.53 -13.30 6.15
C ASP A 171 -19.97 -13.76 7.51
N LEU A 172 -18.65 -14.02 7.56
CA LEU A 172 -17.95 -14.46 8.77
C LEU A 172 -17.30 -13.32 9.55
N ASN A 173 -16.98 -12.20 8.90
CA ASN A 173 -16.12 -11.17 9.48
C ASN A 173 -16.83 -9.84 9.78
N GLU A 174 -18.14 -9.68 9.57
CA GLU A 174 -18.81 -8.36 9.56
C GLU A 174 -18.25 -7.38 8.50
N ASN A 175 -17.42 -7.91 7.59
CA ASN A 175 -16.72 -7.21 6.50
C ASN A 175 -16.07 -5.87 6.89
N PRO A 176 -15.17 -5.82 7.90
CA PRO A 176 -14.47 -4.61 8.27
C PRO A 176 -13.66 -4.12 7.09
N THR A 177 -13.59 -2.81 6.94
CA THR A 177 -12.69 -2.19 5.97
C THR A 177 -11.25 -2.66 6.24
N PRO A 178 -10.51 -3.13 5.22
CA PRO A 178 -9.14 -3.57 5.42
C PRO A 178 -8.27 -2.41 5.87
N GLU A 179 -7.39 -2.67 6.83
CA GLU A 179 -6.36 -1.71 7.23
C GLU A 179 -4.96 -2.24 6.92
N LEU A 180 -4.04 -1.32 6.63
CA LEU A 180 -2.63 -1.65 6.59
C LEU A 180 -2.19 -2.32 7.89
N GLY A 181 -1.47 -3.44 7.76
CA GLY A 181 -0.97 -4.23 8.88
C GLY A 181 -1.95 -5.27 9.41
N ASP A 182 -3.17 -5.35 8.86
CA ASP A 182 -4.12 -6.41 9.22
C ASP A 182 -3.51 -7.79 8.96
N ARG A 183 -3.67 -8.67 9.96
CA ARG A 183 -3.31 -10.08 9.84
C ARG A 183 -4.44 -10.83 9.20
N ILE A 184 -4.10 -11.70 8.26
CA ILE A 184 -5.08 -12.45 7.48
C ILE A 184 -4.73 -13.93 7.40
N ALA A 185 -5.75 -14.75 7.14
CA ALA A 185 -5.67 -16.09 6.59
C ALA A 185 -6.37 -16.09 5.23
N ASN A 186 -5.80 -16.82 4.28
CA ASN A 186 -6.45 -17.06 3.00
C ASN A 186 -7.61 -18.05 3.17
N LEU A 187 -8.79 -17.70 2.63
CA LEU A 187 -9.91 -18.64 2.50
C LEU A 187 -9.99 -19.17 1.08
N CYS A 188 -10.15 -18.28 0.09
CA CYS A 188 -10.40 -18.70 -1.29
C CYS A 188 -9.69 -17.83 -2.34
N ALA A 189 -8.66 -17.07 -1.95
CA ALA A 189 -7.91 -16.29 -2.91
C ALA A 189 -7.10 -17.22 -3.83
N ASN A 190 -7.34 -17.09 -5.13
CA ASN A 190 -6.73 -17.95 -6.13
C ASN A 190 -5.20 -17.92 -6.09
N GLY A 191 -4.61 -19.13 -6.08
CA GLY A 191 -3.16 -19.33 -6.11
C GLY A 191 -2.46 -19.14 -4.77
N ILE A 192 -3.18 -18.83 -3.69
CA ILE A 192 -2.67 -18.86 -2.31
C ILE A 192 -3.20 -20.17 -1.66
N PRO A 193 -2.38 -20.93 -0.92
CA PRO A 193 -2.87 -22.11 -0.21
C PRO A 193 -3.96 -21.76 0.83
N PHE A 194 -4.95 -22.65 1.02
CA PHE A 194 -5.98 -22.49 2.04
C PHE A 194 -5.35 -22.36 3.44
N GLY A 195 -5.84 -21.42 4.25
CA GLY A 195 -5.37 -21.18 5.61
C GLY A 195 -3.99 -20.52 5.70
N ALA A 196 -3.30 -20.29 4.58
CA ALA A 196 -2.02 -19.59 4.57
C ALA A 196 -2.17 -18.19 5.17
N ARG A 197 -1.24 -17.79 6.03
CA ARG A 197 -1.35 -16.55 6.80
C ARG A 197 -0.43 -15.47 6.25
N GLY A 198 -0.85 -14.22 6.40
CA GLY A 198 -0.09 -13.08 5.89
C GLY A 198 -0.52 -11.75 6.52
N THR A 199 0.06 -10.67 6.01
CA THR A 199 -0.20 -9.30 6.44
C THR A 199 -0.53 -8.43 5.24
N VAL A 200 -1.55 -7.58 5.37
CA VAL A 200 -1.90 -6.56 4.37
C VAL A 200 -0.85 -5.44 4.36
N VAL A 201 -0.28 -5.17 3.19
CA VAL A 201 0.80 -4.17 2.98
C VAL A 201 0.40 -3.02 2.05
N SER A 202 -0.60 -3.22 1.19
CA SER A 202 -1.16 -2.18 0.33
C SER A 202 -2.68 -2.33 0.22
N LEU A 203 -3.38 -1.20 0.19
CA LEU A 203 -4.82 -1.08 -0.05
C LEU A 203 -5.02 -0.34 -1.37
N HIS A 204 -5.74 -0.92 -2.31
CA HIS A 204 -6.09 -0.24 -3.56
C HIS A 204 -7.43 0.48 -3.45
N ASP A 205 -7.88 1.08 -4.56
CA ASP A 205 -9.15 1.77 -4.64
C ASP A 205 -10.28 0.90 -4.04
N PRO A 206 -11.07 1.44 -3.08
CA PRO A 206 -12.18 0.72 -2.46
C PRO A 206 -13.17 0.10 -3.46
N LYS A 207 -13.32 0.69 -4.66
CA LYS A 207 -14.15 0.14 -5.74
C LYS A 207 -13.67 -1.22 -6.25
N THR A 208 -12.36 -1.46 -6.19
CA THR A 208 -11.76 -2.75 -6.58
C THR A 208 -11.84 -3.78 -5.46
N GLY A 209 -11.88 -3.33 -4.19
CA GLY A 209 -11.81 -4.21 -3.02
C GLY A 209 -10.52 -5.02 -2.92
N CYS A 210 -9.47 -4.62 -3.64
CA CYS A 210 -8.22 -5.36 -3.74
C CYS A 210 -7.18 -4.88 -2.71
N VAL A 211 -6.40 -5.84 -2.20
CA VAL A 211 -5.28 -5.61 -1.28
C VAL A 211 -4.05 -6.38 -1.74
N GLU A 212 -2.87 -5.85 -1.45
CA GLU A 212 -1.62 -6.62 -1.53
C GLU A 212 -1.28 -7.17 -0.16
N VAL A 213 -0.96 -8.45 -0.12
CA VAL A 213 -0.56 -9.17 1.08
C VAL A 213 0.86 -9.71 0.94
N VAL A 214 1.59 -9.75 2.04
CA VAL A 214 2.83 -10.52 2.19
C VAL A 214 2.54 -11.72 3.07
N MET A 215 2.75 -12.91 2.54
CA MET A 215 2.51 -14.19 3.20
C MET A 215 3.68 -14.57 4.11
N ASP A 216 3.36 -15.29 5.18
CA ASP A 216 4.34 -15.71 6.18
C ASP A 216 5.31 -16.77 5.65
N GLU A 217 4.93 -17.51 4.60
CA GLU A 217 5.70 -18.55 3.94
C GLU A 217 5.71 -18.32 2.42
N GLU A 218 6.69 -18.91 1.73
CA GLU A 218 6.77 -18.87 0.26
C GLU A 218 5.75 -19.82 -0.36
N PHE A 219 5.21 -19.44 -1.52
CA PHE A 219 4.26 -20.28 -2.25
C PHE A 219 4.35 -20.07 -3.76
N ILE A 220 4.00 -21.11 -4.53
CA ILE A 220 4.19 -21.20 -5.99
C ILE A 220 3.45 -20.08 -6.76
N GLY A 221 2.36 -19.55 -6.20
CA GLY A 221 1.58 -18.45 -6.80
C GLY A 221 2.03 -17.03 -6.40
N GLY A 222 3.10 -16.92 -5.60
CA GLY A 222 3.57 -15.66 -5.03
C GLY A 222 4.49 -14.87 -5.95
N SER A 223 4.61 -13.58 -5.67
CA SER A 223 5.44 -12.61 -6.38
C SER A 223 6.29 -11.80 -5.39
N SER A 224 7.13 -10.90 -5.90
CA SER A 224 7.88 -9.93 -5.08
C SER A 224 7.18 -8.58 -4.90
N LEU A 225 5.93 -8.43 -5.36
CA LEU A 225 5.21 -7.14 -5.40
C LEU A 225 6.09 -6.02 -6.00
N GLN A 226 6.61 -6.29 -7.19
CA GLN A 226 7.52 -5.38 -7.91
C GLN A 226 8.81 -5.05 -7.11
N GLY A 227 9.29 -6.01 -6.32
CA GLY A 227 10.50 -5.87 -5.50
C GLY A 227 10.28 -5.28 -4.10
N SER A 228 9.02 -5.10 -3.67
CA SER A 228 8.69 -4.62 -2.33
C SER A 228 8.91 -5.68 -1.24
N CYS A 229 8.81 -6.97 -1.58
CA CYS A 229 9.07 -8.10 -0.69
C CYS A 229 9.93 -9.18 -1.38
N GLY A 230 10.30 -10.22 -0.63
CA GLY A 230 10.98 -11.40 -1.16
C GLY A 230 10.17 -12.10 -2.25
N ASN A 231 10.86 -12.87 -3.10
CA ASN A 231 10.21 -13.67 -4.14
C ASN A 231 9.24 -14.68 -3.52
N PHE A 232 8.15 -14.99 -4.23
CA PHE A 232 7.16 -15.98 -3.79
C PHE A 232 6.45 -15.65 -2.47
N ARG A 233 6.49 -14.40 -2.00
CA ARG A 233 5.84 -13.97 -0.74
C ARG A 233 4.58 -13.17 -0.94
N GLY A 234 4.50 -12.36 -1.98
CA GLY A 234 3.46 -11.34 -2.10
C GLY A 234 2.40 -11.64 -3.15
N LYS A 235 1.16 -11.19 -2.92
CA LYS A 235 0.03 -11.38 -3.83
C LYS A 235 -0.96 -10.23 -3.80
N LEU A 236 -1.54 -9.90 -4.95
CA LEU A 236 -2.74 -9.08 -5.07
C LEU A 236 -3.98 -9.99 -4.98
N CYS A 237 -4.91 -9.67 -4.08
CA CYS A 237 -6.10 -10.47 -3.85
C CYS A 237 -7.29 -9.59 -3.42
N VAL A 238 -8.50 -10.12 -3.58
CA VAL A 238 -9.74 -9.46 -3.14
C VAL A 238 -9.88 -9.64 -1.64
N TRP A 239 -10.20 -8.57 -0.92
CA TRP A 239 -10.37 -8.58 0.54
C TRP A 239 -11.39 -9.63 1.00
N ASN A 240 -12.51 -9.77 0.28
CA ASN A 240 -13.56 -10.75 0.58
C ASN A 240 -13.13 -12.23 0.44
N HIS A 241 -11.92 -12.51 -0.03
CA HIS A 241 -11.36 -13.86 -0.07
C HIS A 241 -10.43 -14.16 1.12
N LEU A 242 -10.22 -13.16 1.97
CA LEU A 242 -9.34 -13.23 3.13
C LEU A 242 -10.16 -13.17 4.41
N MET A 243 -9.69 -13.87 5.43
CA MET A 243 -10.20 -13.77 6.79
C MET A 243 -9.25 -12.93 7.62
N LYS A 244 -9.74 -11.85 8.25
CA LYS A 244 -8.95 -11.11 9.23
C LYS A 244 -8.79 -11.97 10.49
N ILE A 245 -7.57 -12.02 11.03
CA ILE A 245 -7.25 -12.74 12.27
C ILE A 245 -6.83 -11.72 13.30
N THR A 246 -7.59 -11.56 14.39
CA THR A 246 -7.13 -10.76 15.52
C THR A 246 -6.78 -11.63 16.73
N ALA A 247 -5.80 -11.17 17.52
CA ALA A 247 -5.42 -11.86 18.77
C ALA A 247 -6.55 -11.91 19.83
N LYS A 248 -7.60 -11.10 19.66
CA LYS A 248 -8.80 -11.15 20.51
C LYS A 248 -9.73 -12.30 20.15
N GLU A 249 -9.74 -12.74 18.91
CA GLU A 249 -10.58 -13.84 18.39
C GLU A 249 -9.94 -15.21 18.56
N SER A 250 -8.69 -15.29 19.01
CA SER A 250 -7.97 -16.53 19.32
C SER A 250 -8.14 -16.98 20.79
N LYS A 251 -9.23 -16.60 21.45
CA LYS A 251 -9.53 -16.99 22.84
C LYS A 251 -10.53 -18.13 22.91
#